data_AF-A0AAJ0APY1-F1
#
_entry.id   AF-A0AAJ0APY1-F1
#
_cell.length_a   1.000
_cell.length_b   1.000
_cell.length_c   1.000
_cell.angle_alpha   90.00
_cell.angle_beta   90.00
_cell.angle_gamma   90.00
#
_symmetry.space_group_name_H-M   'P 1'
#
loop_
_entity.id
_entity.type
_entity.pdbx_description
1 polymer ?
#
loop_
_entity_poly.entity_id
_entity_poly.type
_entity_poly.pdbx_seq_one_letter_code
_entity_poly.pdbx_strand_id
1 'polypeptide(L)'
;MAKNDYTIKLPILREPTSKTPENAREIVKNWIQAFEKVLANNVQDSLSTVFREDAWIRDFLSLSWDFRTINGLDEITAFFKENQPLASLRQIVPREKGAFQPSFGDPAPGVHWVESMFDFESDVGRGKGMVRLALEADDTWKAFMINFTLLELKGFEEKVGVDRPTGHVDPKGGNWKERREKQMEFIDEDPTVLVIGAGHAGLNIGVRLRNLGLPTLLIDRNENVGDSWRKRYRTLMTHDPIQYCHLPFIPFPGNWPQFMPKDKLADWLESYAKMMELNIWTSTNIEGTSYNEQEKTWTVKLRRADGNLRTLKPRHIVLATGQAGDPITPTFQGQDDFKGVVYHGSQHQDASLVDNLSNKKVLVVGSGNSSHDICQNFYENGAAQVTMIQRGGTYVITANKGIFVMHKGMYEEGGPPTEDCDIVAQSIPIPVQFALNTHGIKAITAVDQELLDGLSKAGFKLDFGPDGSGIYRKYITRGGGYYIDVGCSQLIVDGKVKVHHSPKGITGFTPTGLALADGTTLDADIVVLATGYDGMRSSTRNILGDKVADRVKECWDLDEQGEINSIWRSSGHPRFYYMGGNLALCRSYSRLLALQIKAAEEGLFV
;
A
#
# COMPACT_ATOMS: atom_id res chain seq x y z
N MET A 1 14.76 7.74 9.02
CA MET A 1 14.34 7.42 10.40
C MET A 1 13.01 8.12 10.59
N ALA A 2 12.04 7.48 11.22
CA ALA A 2 10.75 8.10 11.48
C ALA A 2 10.95 9.39 12.29
N LYS A 3 10.21 10.44 11.97
CA LYS A 3 10.30 11.72 12.72
C LYS A 3 9.81 11.57 14.17
N ASN A 4 8.88 10.64 14.40
CA ASN A 4 8.37 10.21 15.70
C ASN A 4 8.21 8.68 15.68
N ASP A 5 8.53 8.01 16.79
CA ASP A 5 8.48 6.54 16.83
C ASP A 5 7.06 5.97 17.01
N TYR A 6 6.06 6.76 17.41
CA TYR A 6 4.65 6.32 17.58
C TYR A 6 4.46 5.01 18.36
N THR A 7 5.41 4.68 19.24
CA THR A 7 5.32 3.52 20.14
C THR A 7 4.42 3.88 21.29
N ILE A 8 3.25 3.27 21.36
CA ILE A 8 2.28 3.47 22.45
C ILE A 8 2.14 2.22 23.31
N LYS A 9 1.59 2.38 24.51
CA LYS A 9 1.11 1.26 25.33
C LYS A 9 -0.40 1.15 25.16
N LEU A 10 -0.89 -0.07 24.94
CA LEU A 10 -2.34 -0.31 24.93
C LEU A 10 -2.90 -0.06 26.35
N PRO A 11 -4.09 0.56 26.47
CA PRO A 11 -4.75 0.70 27.76
C PRO A 11 -5.19 -0.66 28.29
N ILE A 12 -5.31 -0.77 29.62
CA ILE A 12 -6.02 -1.89 30.23
C ILE A 12 -7.50 -1.51 30.23
N LEU A 13 -8.29 -2.26 29.46
CA LEU A 13 -9.73 -2.08 29.35
C LEU A 13 -10.44 -3.10 30.26
N ARG A 14 -11.57 -2.72 30.83
CA ARG A 14 -12.29 -3.59 31.77
C ARG A 14 -12.92 -4.77 31.04
N GLU A 15 -12.77 -5.96 31.59
CA GLU A 15 -13.46 -7.14 31.07
C GLU A 15 -14.96 -7.11 31.45
N PRO A 16 -15.88 -7.29 30.48
CA PRO A 16 -17.30 -7.37 30.76
C PRO A 16 -17.66 -8.68 31.47
N THR A 17 -18.64 -8.62 32.38
CA THR A 17 -19.11 -9.80 33.15
C THR A 17 -19.89 -10.80 32.31
N SER A 18 -20.42 -10.41 31.15
CA SER A 18 -21.16 -11.28 30.23
C SER A 18 -20.86 -10.94 28.78
N LYS A 19 -20.39 -11.95 28.02
CA LYS A 19 -19.96 -11.85 26.62
C LYS A 19 -20.92 -12.61 25.67
N THR A 20 -22.22 -12.30 25.68
CA THR A 20 -23.20 -12.93 24.75
C THR A 20 -23.37 -12.12 23.46
N PRO A 21 -23.69 -12.75 22.31
CA PRO A 21 -24.00 -12.02 21.08
C PRO A 21 -25.15 -11.01 21.25
N GLU A 22 -26.16 -11.34 22.04
CA GLU A 22 -27.31 -10.47 22.33
C GLU A 22 -26.87 -9.20 23.07
N ASN A 23 -25.99 -9.35 24.08
CA ASN A 23 -25.43 -8.22 24.80
C ASN A 23 -24.58 -7.34 23.88
N ALA A 24 -23.74 -7.93 23.01
CA ALA A 24 -22.94 -7.16 22.07
C ALA A 24 -23.82 -6.29 21.14
N ARG A 25 -24.91 -6.87 20.61
CA ARG A 25 -25.88 -6.13 19.78
C ARG A 25 -26.55 -5.00 20.55
N GLU A 26 -26.98 -5.26 21.78
CA GLU A 26 -27.63 -4.25 22.62
C GLU A 26 -26.69 -3.08 22.95
N ILE A 27 -25.44 -3.39 23.34
CA ILE A 27 -24.40 -2.40 23.64
C ILE A 27 -24.16 -1.48 22.44
N VAL A 28 -23.92 -2.05 21.25
CA VAL A 28 -23.66 -1.26 20.03
C VAL A 28 -24.89 -0.43 19.64
N LYS A 29 -26.09 -1.01 19.70
CA LYS A 29 -27.33 -0.30 19.37
C LYS A 29 -27.54 0.90 20.31
N ASN A 30 -27.39 0.70 21.61
CA ASN A 30 -27.58 1.76 22.61
C ASN A 30 -26.54 2.87 22.44
N TRP A 31 -25.28 2.50 22.18
CA TRP A 31 -24.22 3.48 21.93
C TRP A 31 -24.47 4.29 20.66
N ILE A 32 -24.84 3.65 19.54
CA ILE A 32 -25.14 4.34 18.27
C ILE A 32 -26.30 5.33 18.46
N GLN A 33 -27.37 4.94 19.14
CA GLN A 33 -28.49 5.84 19.43
C GLN A 33 -28.09 7.04 20.27
N ALA A 34 -27.17 6.87 21.22
CA ALA A 34 -26.61 7.97 22.00
C ALA A 34 -25.73 8.87 21.12
N PHE A 35 -24.87 8.27 20.31
CA PHE A 35 -23.96 9.00 19.42
C PHE A 35 -24.69 9.81 18.36
N GLU A 36 -25.73 9.26 17.72
CA GLU A 36 -26.57 10.03 16.78
C GLU A 36 -27.25 11.23 17.44
N LYS A 37 -27.68 11.10 18.71
CA LYS A 37 -28.19 12.25 19.48
C LYS A 37 -27.10 13.29 19.72
N VAL A 38 -25.86 12.88 19.99
CA VAL A 38 -24.73 13.83 20.13
C VAL A 38 -24.47 14.54 18.81
N LEU A 39 -24.45 13.81 17.68
CA LEU A 39 -24.25 14.39 16.35
C LEU A 39 -25.36 15.35 15.91
N ALA A 40 -26.60 15.11 16.34
CA ALA A 40 -27.75 15.96 16.04
C ALA A 40 -27.84 17.21 16.94
N ASN A 41 -27.14 17.22 18.07
CA ASN A 41 -27.13 18.32 19.04
C ASN A 41 -25.76 19.04 19.04
N ASN A 42 -25.48 19.84 20.06
CA ASN A 42 -24.18 20.48 20.22
C ASN A 42 -23.12 19.44 20.64
N VAL A 43 -22.28 19.02 19.68
CA VAL A 43 -21.22 18.03 19.91
C VAL A 43 -20.26 18.45 21.04
N GLN A 44 -20.03 19.75 21.20
CA GLN A 44 -19.03 20.28 22.15
C GLN A 44 -19.29 19.87 23.60
N ASP A 45 -20.55 19.79 24.02
CA ASP A 45 -20.87 19.59 25.44
C ASP A 45 -21.17 18.13 25.80
N SER A 46 -21.32 17.26 24.79
CA SER A 46 -21.89 15.91 24.99
C SER A 46 -21.00 14.77 24.49
N LEU A 47 -19.90 15.05 23.77
CA LEU A 47 -19.08 13.97 23.20
C LEU A 47 -18.42 13.07 24.26
N SER A 48 -18.08 13.65 25.42
CA SER A 48 -17.56 12.93 26.60
C SER A 48 -18.49 11.85 27.15
N THR A 49 -19.79 11.92 26.82
CA THR A 49 -20.78 10.92 27.23
C THR A 49 -20.68 9.62 26.41
N VAL A 50 -20.11 9.69 25.20
CA VAL A 50 -20.03 8.56 24.26
C VAL A 50 -18.60 8.20 23.84
N PHE A 51 -17.61 9.06 24.09
CA PHE A 51 -16.19 8.78 23.86
C PHE A 51 -15.39 8.67 25.15
N ARG A 52 -14.38 7.80 25.15
CA ARG A 52 -13.36 7.77 26.19
C ARG A 52 -12.42 8.97 26.09
N GLU A 53 -11.74 9.26 27.20
CA GLU A 53 -10.70 10.29 27.27
C GLU A 53 -9.54 10.01 26.30
N ASP A 54 -9.10 8.75 26.22
CA ASP A 54 -8.00 8.25 25.39
C ASP A 54 -8.45 7.71 24.03
N ALA A 55 -9.65 8.09 23.58
CA ALA A 55 -10.24 7.56 22.36
C ALA A 55 -9.45 7.94 21.09
N TRP A 56 -9.73 7.21 20.02
CA TRP A 56 -9.22 7.47 18.68
C TRP A 56 -10.34 7.60 17.66
N ILE A 57 -10.16 8.49 16.70
CA ILE A 57 -10.94 8.53 15.47
C ILE A 57 -10.01 8.40 14.27
N ARG A 58 -10.44 7.61 13.28
CA ARG A 58 -9.92 7.70 11.91
C ARG A 58 -11.01 8.20 10.97
N ASP A 59 -10.66 9.17 10.14
CA ASP A 59 -11.53 9.67 9.09
C ASP A 59 -10.85 9.51 7.73
N PHE A 60 -11.56 8.89 6.81
CA PHE A 60 -11.21 8.82 5.40
C PHE A 60 -12.32 9.47 4.60
N LEU A 61 -12.17 10.78 4.36
CA LEU A 61 -13.01 11.57 3.46
C LEU A 61 -14.46 11.77 3.90
N SER A 62 -14.82 11.46 5.16
CA SER A 62 -16.22 11.43 5.60
C SER A 62 -16.62 12.67 6.37
N LEU A 63 -15.76 13.11 7.29
CA LEU A 63 -15.90 14.36 8.05
C LEU A 63 -15.06 15.47 7.45
N SER A 64 -13.82 15.13 7.09
CA SER A 64 -12.85 15.99 6.43
C SER A 64 -12.51 15.43 5.06
N TRP A 65 -12.04 16.26 4.14
CA TRP A 65 -11.57 15.81 2.81
C TRP A 65 -10.11 15.35 2.82
N ASP A 66 -9.70 14.71 3.91
CA ASP A 66 -8.34 14.22 4.09
C ASP A 66 -8.33 12.92 4.90
N PHE A 67 -7.16 12.32 5.05
CA PHE A 67 -6.97 11.18 5.95
C PHE A 67 -6.52 11.70 7.32
N ARG A 68 -7.26 11.36 8.37
CA ARG A 68 -7.03 11.85 9.73
C ARG A 68 -6.96 10.68 10.70
N THR A 69 -5.99 10.73 11.61
CA THR A 69 -5.89 9.85 12.77
C THR A 69 -5.74 10.73 14.01
N ILE A 70 -6.80 10.84 14.82
CA ILE A 70 -6.84 11.82 15.93
C ILE A 70 -6.99 11.05 17.24
N ASN A 71 -6.24 11.45 18.26
CA ASN A 71 -6.23 10.84 19.59
C ASN A 71 -6.54 11.87 20.66
N GLY A 72 -7.34 11.46 21.64
CA GLY A 72 -7.71 12.27 22.79
C GLY A 72 -9.08 12.94 22.59
N LEU A 73 -9.90 12.92 23.64
CA LEU A 73 -11.26 13.43 23.59
C LEU A 73 -11.33 14.92 23.20
N ASP A 74 -10.41 15.75 23.68
CA ASP A 74 -10.39 17.19 23.37
C ASP A 74 -10.16 17.43 21.87
N GLU A 75 -9.18 16.77 21.28
CA GLU A 75 -8.86 16.88 19.84
C GLU A 75 -9.98 16.31 18.98
N ILE A 76 -10.59 15.19 19.41
CA ILE A 76 -11.76 14.61 18.73
C ILE A 76 -12.95 15.58 18.81
N THR A 77 -13.18 16.22 19.95
CA THR A 77 -14.25 17.21 20.14
C THR A 77 -14.04 18.42 19.25
N ALA A 78 -12.81 18.93 19.17
CA ALA A 78 -12.45 20.02 18.26
C ALA A 78 -12.69 19.62 16.79
N PHE A 79 -12.28 18.41 16.40
CA PHE A 79 -12.48 17.89 15.06
C PHE A 79 -13.95 17.78 14.67
N PHE A 80 -14.80 17.19 15.50
CA PHE A 80 -16.24 17.12 15.21
C PHE A 80 -16.89 18.51 15.21
N LYS A 81 -16.50 19.41 16.13
CA LYS A 81 -17.03 20.78 16.17
C LYS A 81 -16.80 21.52 14.85
N GLU A 82 -15.64 21.33 14.25
CA GLU A 82 -15.30 21.93 12.96
C GLU A 82 -16.02 21.23 11.79
N ASN A 83 -16.05 19.90 11.78
CA ASN A 83 -16.37 19.13 10.57
C ASN A 83 -17.81 18.59 10.52
N GLN A 84 -18.43 18.28 11.65
CA GLN A 84 -19.80 17.73 11.68
C GLN A 84 -20.84 18.68 11.06
N PRO A 85 -20.80 20.01 11.27
CA PRO A 85 -21.74 20.93 10.61
C PRO A 85 -21.60 20.99 9.09
N LEU A 86 -20.44 20.59 8.55
CA LEU A 86 -20.15 20.58 7.12
C LEU A 86 -20.50 19.23 6.48
N ALA A 87 -20.20 18.13 7.17
CA ALA A 87 -20.43 16.78 6.67
C ALA A 87 -21.86 16.28 6.92
N SER A 88 -22.46 16.68 8.05
CA SER A 88 -23.77 16.21 8.51
C SER A 88 -23.88 14.68 8.61
N LEU A 89 -22.91 14.01 9.26
CA LEU A 89 -22.99 12.55 9.46
C LEU A 89 -24.28 12.17 10.19
N ARG A 90 -24.96 11.14 9.68
CA ARG A 90 -26.26 10.67 10.15
C ARG A 90 -26.57 9.24 9.68
N GLN A 91 -27.70 8.70 10.12
CA GLN A 91 -28.22 7.40 9.70
C GLN A 91 -27.18 6.30 9.92
N ILE A 92 -26.64 6.26 11.13
CA ILE A 92 -25.63 5.28 11.52
C ILE A 92 -26.35 3.97 11.83
N VAL A 93 -26.15 2.96 11.00
CA VAL A 93 -26.84 1.67 11.11
C VAL A 93 -25.82 0.56 11.37
N PRO A 94 -25.84 -0.08 12.55
CA PRO A 94 -24.94 -1.20 12.82
C PRO A 94 -25.30 -2.41 11.99
N ARG A 95 -24.29 -3.17 11.59
CA ARG A 95 -24.48 -4.45 10.91
C ARG A 95 -25.18 -5.45 11.82
N GLU A 96 -26.30 -6.01 11.40
CA GLU A 96 -27.05 -6.94 12.27
C GLU A 96 -26.55 -8.38 12.22
N LYS A 97 -26.04 -8.82 11.06
CA LYS A 97 -25.68 -10.21 10.78
C LYS A 97 -24.46 -10.34 9.86
N GLY A 98 -23.83 -11.51 9.92
CA GLY A 98 -22.71 -11.89 9.06
C GLY A 98 -21.36 -11.41 9.60
N ALA A 99 -20.36 -11.33 8.74
CA ALA A 99 -19.03 -10.87 9.13
C ALA A 99 -19.08 -9.44 9.68
N PHE A 100 -18.38 -9.22 10.80
CA PHE A 100 -18.29 -7.93 11.48
C PHE A 100 -19.62 -7.39 12.05
N GLN A 101 -20.60 -8.28 12.30
CA GLN A 101 -21.70 -8.00 13.23
C GLN A 101 -21.16 -7.74 14.66
N PRO A 102 -21.94 -7.11 15.57
CA PRO A 102 -21.56 -6.90 16.95
C PRO A 102 -21.01 -8.15 17.63
N SER A 103 -19.78 -8.06 18.11
CA SER A 103 -19.10 -9.14 18.83
C SER A 103 -18.10 -8.61 19.85
N PHE A 104 -17.85 -9.39 20.90
CA PHE A 104 -16.75 -9.13 21.83
C PHE A 104 -15.41 -9.51 21.20
N GLY A 105 -14.38 -8.70 21.44
CA GLY A 105 -13.02 -8.93 20.98
C GLY A 105 -12.01 -8.80 22.11
N ASP A 106 -11.02 -9.69 22.10
CA ASP A 106 -9.92 -9.77 23.07
C ASP A 106 -8.57 -9.74 22.31
N PRO A 107 -8.21 -8.62 21.65
CA PRO A 107 -7.13 -8.55 20.67
C PRO A 107 -5.72 -8.62 21.30
N ALA A 108 -5.60 -8.33 22.59
CA ALA A 108 -4.36 -8.38 23.36
C ALA A 108 -4.67 -8.58 24.85
N PRO A 109 -3.70 -9.07 25.66
CA PRO A 109 -3.90 -9.21 27.10
C PRO A 109 -4.33 -7.89 27.77
N GLY A 110 -5.44 -7.93 28.51
CA GLY A 110 -5.99 -6.77 29.20
C GLY A 110 -6.71 -5.77 28.28
N VAL A 111 -6.90 -6.08 27.00
CA VAL A 111 -7.67 -5.26 26.06
C VAL A 111 -8.94 -6.02 25.72
N HIS A 112 -10.08 -5.44 26.07
CA HIS A 112 -11.41 -6.01 25.89
C HIS A 112 -12.34 -4.95 25.28
N TRP A 113 -13.05 -5.29 24.22
CA TRP A 113 -14.02 -4.39 23.59
C TRP A 113 -15.22 -5.13 23.00
N VAL A 114 -16.26 -4.37 22.66
CA VAL A 114 -17.28 -4.77 21.68
C VAL A 114 -16.98 -4.06 20.37
N GLU A 115 -16.95 -4.78 19.26
CA GLU A 115 -16.73 -4.19 17.94
C GLU A 115 -17.88 -4.48 16.98
N SER A 116 -18.13 -3.54 16.06
CA SER A 116 -19.14 -3.70 15.03
C SER A 116 -18.82 -2.82 13.83
N MET A 117 -19.10 -3.35 12.64
CA MET A 117 -19.23 -2.53 11.43
C MET A 117 -20.57 -1.80 11.42
N PHE A 118 -20.60 -0.60 10.84
CA PHE A 118 -21.82 0.16 10.58
C PHE A 118 -21.76 0.84 9.21
N ASP A 119 -22.93 1.09 8.63
CA ASP A 119 -23.11 1.97 7.48
C ASP A 119 -23.52 3.37 7.97
N PHE A 120 -23.19 4.41 7.21
CA PHE A 120 -23.60 5.79 7.52
C PHE A 120 -23.85 6.61 6.25
N GLU A 121 -24.55 7.73 6.41
CA GLU A 121 -24.70 8.75 5.38
C GLU A 121 -24.16 10.12 5.82
N SER A 122 -23.74 10.91 4.85
CA SER A 122 -23.44 12.34 4.99
C SER A 122 -24.25 13.14 3.95
N ASP A 123 -24.09 14.46 3.91
CA ASP A 123 -24.70 15.27 2.84
C ASP A 123 -24.13 14.94 1.46
N VAL A 124 -22.83 14.62 1.40
CA VAL A 124 -22.11 14.40 0.14
C VAL A 124 -22.08 12.93 -0.29
N GLY A 125 -22.28 11.97 0.60
CA GLY A 125 -22.04 10.57 0.26
C GLY A 125 -22.53 9.54 1.27
N ARG A 126 -22.12 8.29 1.03
CA ARG A 126 -22.40 7.13 1.88
C ARG A 126 -21.10 6.39 2.17
N GLY A 127 -21.02 5.77 3.34
CA GLY A 127 -19.80 5.11 3.77
C GLY A 127 -20.02 4.01 4.79
N LYS A 128 -18.89 3.41 5.19
CA LYS A 128 -18.81 2.38 6.23
C LYS A 128 -17.80 2.76 7.29
N GLY A 129 -18.04 2.26 8.49
CA GLY A 129 -17.14 2.45 9.61
C GLY A 129 -17.05 1.24 10.51
N MET A 130 -16.07 1.25 11.40
CA MET A 130 -15.96 0.33 12.53
C MET A 130 -16.00 1.13 13.82
N VAL A 131 -16.70 0.61 14.82
CA VAL A 131 -16.65 1.12 16.19
C VAL A 131 -16.12 0.03 17.11
N ARG A 132 -15.30 0.42 18.10
CA ARG A 132 -14.80 -0.42 19.19
C ARG A 132 -15.11 0.27 20.50
N LEU A 133 -16.00 -0.33 21.27
CA LEU A 133 -16.53 0.18 22.53
C LEU A 133 -15.85 -0.52 23.70
N ALA A 134 -15.44 0.24 24.70
CA ALA A 134 -14.86 -0.27 25.94
C ALA A 134 -15.76 0.06 27.13
N LEU A 135 -15.71 -0.80 28.14
CA LEU A 135 -16.47 -0.67 29.37
C LEU A 135 -15.71 0.21 30.37
N GLU A 136 -16.36 1.27 30.84
CA GLU A 136 -15.83 2.20 31.84
C GLU A 136 -16.07 1.72 33.28
N ALA A 137 -15.49 2.45 34.24
CA ALA A 137 -15.65 2.15 35.67
C ALA A 137 -17.07 2.38 36.19
N ASP A 138 -17.84 3.25 35.53
CA ASP A 138 -19.24 3.58 35.85
C ASP A 138 -20.27 2.68 35.13
N ASP A 139 -19.81 1.54 34.61
CA ASP A 139 -20.60 0.57 33.82
C ASP A 139 -21.16 1.13 32.49
N THR A 140 -20.67 2.27 32.02
CA THR A 140 -21.01 2.80 30.69
C THR A 140 -20.10 2.25 29.60
N TRP A 141 -20.64 2.11 28.39
CA TRP A 141 -19.86 1.76 27.20
C TRP A 141 -19.54 3.01 26.40
N LYS A 142 -18.27 3.23 26.11
CA LYS A 142 -17.79 4.40 25.35
C LYS A 142 -16.88 3.97 24.21
N ALA A 143 -16.86 4.75 23.14
CA ALA A 143 -15.96 4.52 22.02
C ALA A 143 -14.51 4.69 22.47
N PHE A 144 -13.76 3.61 22.32
CA PHE A 144 -12.30 3.63 22.36
C PHE A 144 -11.74 3.95 20.97
N MET A 145 -12.32 3.39 19.92
CA MET A 145 -11.95 3.70 18.54
C MET A 145 -13.18 3.78 17.66
N ILE A 146 -13.20 4.71 16.72
CA ILE A 146 -14.17 4.74 15.63
C ILE A 146 -13.51 5.15 14.32
N ASN A 147 -14.00 4.60 13.22
CA ASN A 147 -13.55 4.94 11.88
C ASN A 147 -14.75 5.30 11.00
N PHE A 148 -14.58 6.29 10.12
CA PHE A 148 -15.49 6.58 9.02
C PHE A 148 -14.73 6.53 7.70
N THR A 149 -15.27 5.79 6.73
CA THR A 149 -14.69 5.66 5.38
C THR A 149 -15.75 5.93 4.33
N LEU A 150 -15.55 6.97 3.53
CA LEU A 150 -16.43 7.29 2.42
C LEU A 150 -16.27 6.26 1.30
N LEU A 151 -17.38 5.74 0.79
CA LEU A 151 -17.38 4.72 -0.27
C LEU A 151 -17.90 5.25 -1.61
N GLU A 152 -18.78 6.25 -1.56
CA GLU A 152 -19.38 6.85 -2.74
C GLU A 152 -19.81 8.30 -2.49
N LEU A 153 -19.99 9.05 -3.59
CA LEU A 153 -20.55 10.39 -3.60
C LEU A 153 -21.97 10.33 -4.17
N LYS A 154 -22.93 10.92 -3.46
CA LYS A 154 -24.34 10.99 -3.89
C LYS A 154 -24.47 11.77 -5.19
N GLY A 155 -25.11 11.19 -6.19
CA GLY A 155 -25.28 11.78 -7.53
C GLY A 155 -24.06 11.65 -8.44
N PHE A 156 -22.98 11.03 -7.95
CA PHE A 156 -21.74 10.78 -8.67
C PHE A 156 -21.24 9.35 -8.46
N GLU A 157 -22.16 8.42 -8.24
CA GLU A 157 -21.88 7.02 -8.00
C GLU A 157 -21.15 6.38 -9.20
N GLU A 158 -20.37 5.32 -8.92
CA GLU A 158 -19.73 4.55 -9.98
C GLU A 158 -20.79 3.94 -10.91
N LYS A 159 -20.61 4.06 -12.23
CA LYS A 159 -21.52 3.57 -13.28
C LYS A 159 -21.52 2.03 -13.39
N VAL A 160 -22.02 1.37 -12.37
CA VAL A 160 -22.10 -0.09 -12.25
C VAL A 160 -23.55 -0.53 -12.00
N GLY A 161 -23.79 -1.85 -12.02
CA GLY A 161 -25.13 -2.37 -11.70
C GLY A 161 -26.23 -1.78 -12.59
N VAL A 162 -27.22 -1.12 -11.97
CA VAL A 162 -28.36 -0.48 -12.64
C VAL A 162 -27.97 0.79 -13.42
N ASP A 163 -26.87 1.44 -13.04
CA ASP A 163 -26.36 2.67 -13.66
C ASP A 163 -25.33 2.40 -14.76
N ARG A 164 -25.16 1.12 -15.15
CA ARG A 164 -24.22 0.75 -16.20
C ARG A 164 -24.61 1.34 -17.56
N PRO A 165 -23.63 1.68 -18.42
CA PRO A 165 -23.92 2.08 -19.79
C PRO A 165 -24.70 1.00 -20.56
N THR A 166 -25.66 1.42 -21.39
CA THR A 166 -26.61 0.52 -22.06
C THR A 166 -26.07 -0.12 -23.35
N GLY A 167 -24.88 0.28 -23.84
CA GLY A 167 -24.26 -0.30 -25.03
C GLY A 167 -24.85 0.13 -26.39
N HIS A 168 -25.97 0.86 -26.41
CA HIS A 168 -26.68 1.21 -27.66
C HIS A 168 -25.86 2.09 -28.61
N VAL A 169 -26.27 2.11 -29.87
CA VAL A 169 -25.78 3.06 -30.89
C VAL A 169 -26.20 4.47 -30.48
N ASP A 170 -25.25 5.39 -30.52
CA ASP A 170 -25.50 6.81 -30.32
C ASP A 170 -25.63 7.46 -31.71
N PRO A 171 -26.78 8.05 -32.08
CA PRO A 171 -26.96 8.69 -33.37
C PRO A 171 -25.92 9.77 -33.70
N LYS A 172 -25.27 10.37 -32.70
CA LYS A 172 -24.23 11.40 -32.86
C LYS A 172 -22.81 10.86 -32.68
N GLY A 173 -22.64 9.75 -31.97
CA GLY A 173 -21.35 9.21 -31.58
C GLY A 173 -20.90 7.96 -32.35
N GLY A 174 -21.81 7.30 -33.07
CA GLY A 174 -21.55 6.01 -33.72
C GLY A 174 -21.86 4.82 -32.80
N ASN A 175 -21.40 3.64 -33.18
CA ASN A 175 -21.52 2.42 -32.38
C ASN A 175 -20.54 2.43 -31.18
N TRP A 176 -20.64 1.42 -30.29
CA TRP A 176 -19.80 1.34 -29.09
C TRP A 176 -18.30 1.39 -29.41
N LYS A 177 -17.86 0.62 -30.42
CA LYS A 177 -16.45 0.55 -30.82
C LYS A 177 -15.94 1.91 -31.30
N GLU A 178 -16.67 2.58 -32.18
CA GLU A 178 -16.28 3.90 -32.72
C GLU A 178 -16.15 4.95 -31.61
N ARG A 179 -17.08 4.96 -30.64
CA ARG A 179 -16.98 5.85 -29.48
C ARG A 179 -15.77 5.51 -28.61
N ARG A 180 -15.51 4.23 -28.38
CA ARG A 180 -14.34 3.79 -27.62
C ARG A 180 -13.03 4.16 -28.29
N GLU A 181 -12.93 4.02 -29.60
CA GLU A 181 -11.74 4.43 -30.38
C GLU A 181 -11.48 5.94 -30.24
N LYS A 182 -12.50 6.79 -30.38
CA LYS A 182 -12.36 8.24 -30.16
C LYS A 182 -11.94 8.60 -28.74
N GLN A 183 -12.53 7.94 -27.74
CA GLN A 183 -12.21 8.15 -26.32
C GLN A 183 -10.79 7.67 -25.96
N MET A 184 -10.32 6.57 -26.55
CA MET A 184 -8.96 6.08 -26.33
C MET A 184 -7.91 7.03 -26.91
N GLU A 185 -8.19 7.66 -28.05
CA GLU A 185 -7.28 8.59 -28.72
C GLU A 185 -7.45 10.05 -28.28
N PHE A 186 -8.40 10.34 -27.38
CA PHE A 186 -8.67 11.70 -26.88
C PHE A 186 -8.75 12.72 -28.03
N ILE A 187 -9.61 12.40 -29.01
CA ILE A 187 -9.78 13.20 -30.23
C ILE A 187 -10.61 14.47 -29.96
N ASP A 188 -11.69 14.32 -29.19
CA ASP A 188 -12.69 15.38 -29.01
C ASP A 188 -12.43 16.23 -27.75
N GLU A 189 -11.61 15.75 -26.81
CA GLU A 189 -11.31 16.41 -25.54
C GLU A 189 -9.95 16.00 -24.96
N ASP A 190 -9.38 16.82 -24.08
CA ASP A 190 -8.24 16.45 -23.24
C ASP A 190 -8.69 15.59 -22.04
N PRO A 191 -7.85 14.68 -21.53
CA PRO A 191 -8.18 13.95 -20.31
C PRO A 191 -8.32 14.92 -19.14
N THR A 192 -9.31 14.71 -18.28
CA THR A 192 -9.39 15.41 -16.99
C THR A 192 -8.28 14.93 -16.05
N VAL A 193 -7.97 13.63 -16.08
CA VAL A 193 -6.93 13.01 -15.26
C VAL A 193 -5.92 12.28 -16.14
N LEU A 194 -4.64 12.59 -15.98
CA LEU A 194 -3.53 11.83 -16.56
C LEU A 194 -2.90 10.96 -15.48
N VAL A 195 -2.94 9.65 -15.67
CA VAL A 195 -2.28 8.66 -14.82
C VAL A 195 -0.97 8.22 -15.47
N ILE A 196 0.14 8.42 -14.79
CA ILE A 196 1.47 8.08 -15.28
C ILE A 196 1.88 6.72 -14.69
N GLY A 197 1.91 5.69 -15.53
CA GLY A 197 2.12 4.29 -15.18
C GLY A 197 0.84 3.47 -15.37
N ALA A 198 0.91 2.41 -16.17
CA ALA A 198 -0.17 1.44 -16.38
C ALA A 198 0.16 0.06 -15.77
N GLY A 199 0.94 0.07 -14.68
CA GLY A 199 1.06 -1.07 -13.77
C GLY A 199 -0.18 -1.23 -12.90
N HIS A 200 -0.15 -2.18 -11.97
CA HIS A 200 -1.32 -2.48 -11.12
C HIS A 200 -1.87 -1.24 -10.39
N ALA A 201 -1.01 -0.36 -9.86
CA ALA A 201 -1.43 0.88 -9.20
C ALA A 201 -2.25 1.79 -10.14
N GLY A 202 -1.76 2.01 -11.37
CA GLY A 202 -2.42 2.82 -12.38
C GLY A 202 -3.74 2.23 -12.87
N LEU A 203 -3.79 0.91 -13.07
CA LEU A 203 -5.01 0.23 -13.49
C LEU A 203 -6.12 0.32 -12.42
N ASN A 204 -5.76 0.18 -11.13
CA ASN A 204 -6.70 0.31 -10.01
C ASN A 204 -7.33 1.71 -9.94
N ILE A 205 -6.53 2.78 -10.01
CA ILE A 205 -7.08 4.15 -9.98
C ILE A 205 -7.82 4.48 -11.29
N GLY A 206 -7.29 4.04 -12.43
CA GLY A 206 -7.85 4.29 -13.74
C GLY A 206 -9.27 3.75 -13.90
N VAL A 207 -9.53 2.53 -13.40
CA VAL A 207 -10.86 1.92 -13.48
C VAL A 207 -11.87 2.63 -12.58
N ARG A 208 -11.46 3.08 -11.39
CA ARG A 208 -12.31 3.84 -10.47
C ARG A 208 -12.70 5.19 -11.08
N LEU A 209 -11.72 5.95 -11.57
CA LEU A 209 -11.95 7.25 -12.22
C LEU A 209 -12.86 7.12 -13.46
N ARG A 210 -12.63 6.10 -14.30
CA ARG A 210 -13.49 5.81 -15.45
C ARG A 210 -14.93 5.53 -15.03
N ASN A 211 -15.12 4.72 -14.01
CA ASN A 211 -16.46 4.37 -13.52
C ASN A 211 -17.16 5.55 -12.84
N LEU A 212 -16.41 6.50 -12.26
CA LEU A 212 -16.94 7.80 -11.81
C LEU A 212 -17.21 8.79 -12.96
N GLY A 213 -17.00 8.38 -14.21
CA GLY A 213 -17.28 9.17 -15.40
C GLY A 213 -16.25 10.24 -15.72
N LEU A 214 -15.04 10.19 -15.15
CA LEU A 214 -13.97 11.15 -15.43
C LEU A 214 -13.18 10.72 -16.68
N PRO A 215 -13.02 11.59 -17.70
CA PRO A 215 -12.12 11.35 -18.82
C PRO A 215 -10.69 11.12 -18.33
N THR A 216 -10.22 9.88 -18.41
CA THR A 216 -8.96 9.44 -17.80
C THR A 216 -8.08 8.75 -18.83
N LEU A 217 -6.84 9.20 -18.94
CA LEU A 217 -5.80 8.59 -19.78
C LEU A 217 -4.72 7.99 -18.88
N LEU A 218 -4.37 6.74 -19.11
CA LEU A 218 -3.16 6.13 -18.55
C LEU A 218 -2.06 6.15 -19.61
N ILE A 219 -0.83 6.43 -19.22
CA ILE A 219 0.35 6.28 -20.08
C ILE A 219 1.35 5.32 -19.45
N ASP A 220 2.05 4.55 -20.26
CA ASP A 220 3.18 3.73 -19.81
C ASP A 220 4.31 3.75 -20.83
N ARG A 221 5.55 3.71 -20.35
CA ARG A 221 6.74 3.66 -21.20
C ARG A 221 7.00 2.26 -21.76
N ASN A 222 6.48 1.22 -21.11
CA ASN A 222 6.58 -0.14 -21.61
C ASN A 222 5.67 -0.36 -22.81
N GLU A 223 6.02 -1.35 -23.61
CA GLU A 223 5.30 -1.71 -24.83
C GLU A 223 3.92 -2.29 -24.53
N ASN A 224 3.83 -3.14 -23.50
CA ASN A 224 2.59 -3.80 -23.12
C ASN A 224 2.24 -3.55 -21.65
N VAL A 225 0.94 -3.51 -21.37
CA VAL A 225 0.45 -3.57 -19.99
C VAL A 225 0.95 -4.88 -19.36
N GLY A 226 1.32 -4.83 -18.08
CA GLY A 226 1.89 -5.97 -17.37
C GLY A 226 3.40 -6.14 -17.54
N ASP A 227 4.05 -5.43 -18.48
CA ASP A 227 5.51 -5.55 -18.68
C ASP A 227 6.35 -5.14 -17.45
N SER A 228 5.81 -4.28 -16.59
CA SER A 228 6.41 -3.95 -15.30
C SER A 228 6.62 -5.18 -14.40
N TRP A 229 5.81 -6.23 -14.58
CA TRP A 229 5.97 -7.54 -13.96
C TRP A 229 6.71 -8.52 -14.87
N ARG A 230 6.33 -8.59 -16.16
CA ARG A 230 6.87 -9.56 -17.13
C ARG A 230 8.40 -9.46 -17.28
N LYS A 231 8.94 -8.24 -17.23
CA LYS A 231 10.39 -7.95 -17.36
C LYS A 231 11.19 -8.16 -16.07
N ARG A 232 10.55 -8.58 -14.97
CA ARG A 232 11.25 -8.91 -13.72
C ARG A 232 11.86 -10.31 -13.80
N TYR A 233 12.75 -10.63 -12.85
CA TYR A 233 13.45 -11.90 -12.77
C TYR A 233 12.50 -13.11 -12.72
N ARG A 234 12.93 -14.23 -13.31
CA ARG A 234 12.11 -15.41 -13.60
C ARG A 234 11.33 -15.96 -12.40
N THR A 235 11.93 -15.95 -11.21
CA THR A 235 11.39 -16.57 -9.99
C THR A 235 10.39 -15.69 -9.23
N LEU A 236 10.14 -14.45 -9.68
CA LEU A 236 9.23 -13.54 -8.97
C LEU A 236 7.80 -14.08 -8.94
N MET A 237 7.23 -14.09 -7.74
CA MET A 237 5.81 -14.29 -7.47
C MET A 237 5.33 -13.29 -6.42
N THR A 238 4.01 -13.13 -6.25
CA THR A 238 3.46 -12.32 -5.15
C THR A 238 3.78 -12.95 -3.80
N HIS A 239 4.02 -12.12 -2.79
CA HIS A 239 4.24 -12.59 -1.42
C HIS A 239 2.95 -12.61 -0.58
N ASP A 240 1.91 -11.98 -1.10
CA ASP A 240 0.61 -11.87 -0.47
C ASP A 240 -0.35 -12.94 -1.03
N PRO A 241 -1.28 -13.45 -0.21
CA PRO A 241 -2.28 -14.42 -0.65
C PRO A 241 -3.22 -13.83 -1.70
N ILE A 242 -3.71 -14.68 -2.60
CA ILE A 242 -4.56 -14.26 -3.73
C ILE A 242 -5.83 -13.51 -3.29
N GLN A 243 -6.45 -13.91 -2.17
CA GLN A 243 -7.65 -13.26 -1.62
C GLN A 243 -7.35 -11.82 -1.17
N TYR A 244 -6.14 -11.54 -0.71
CA TYR A 244 -5.70 -10.18 -0.36
C TYR A 244 -5.40 -9.35 -1.61
N CYS A 245 -5.01 -9.98 -2.73
CA CYS A 245 -4.51 -9.31 -3.91
C CYS A 245 -5.56 -8.85 -4.93
N HIS A 246 -6.84 -9.21 -4.79
CA HIS A 246 -7.88 -8.94 -5.79
C HIS A 246 -7.90 -7.49 -6.32
N LEU A 247 -8.30 -7.30 -7.57
CA LEU A 247 -8.52 -5.99 -8.17
C LEU A 247 -9.99 -5.57 -8.06
N PRO A 248 -10.32 -4.27 -8.16
CA PRO A 248 -11.68 -3.77 -8.23
C PRO A 248 -12.48 -4.47 -9.33
N PHE A 249 -13.76 -4.72 -9.05
CA PHE A 249 -14.77 -5.25 -9.98
C PHE A 249 -14.60 -6.70 -10.44
N ILE A 250 -13.37 -7.20 -10.60
CA ILE A 250 -13.11 -8.56 -11.09
C ILE A 250 -12.10 -9.25 -10.16
N PRO A 251 -12.54 -10.25 -9.35
CA PRO A 251 -11.62 -11.04 -8.56
C PRO A 251 -10.76 -11.94 -9.46
N PHE A 252 -9.64 -12.41 -8.91
CA PHE A 252 -8.84 -13.43 -9.58
C PHE A 252 -9.63 -14.75 -9.67
N PRO A 253 -9.41 -15.58 -10.70
CA PRO A 253 -10.07 -16.88 -10.81
C PRO A 253 -9.70 -17.82 -9.65
N GLY A 254 -10.70 -18.54 -9.12
CA GLY A 254 -10.53 -19.39 -7.93
C GLY A 254 -9.62 -20.62 -8.10
N ASN A 255 -9.21 -20.96 -9.33
CA ASN A 255 -8.27 -22.06 -9.59
C ASN A 255 -6.79 -21.61 -9.66
N TRP A 256 -6.50 -20.36 -9.31
CA TRP A 256 -5.16 -19.81 -9.40
C TRP A 256 -4.29 -20.19 -8.19
N PRO A 257 -2.95 -20.21 -8.34
CA PRO A 257 -2.05 -20.42 -7.23
C PRO A 257 -2.24 -19.36 -6.14
N GLN A 258 -2.00 -19.75 -4.89
CA GLN A 258 -2.10 -18.86 -3.73
C GLN A 258 -1.19 -17.63 -3.83
N PHE A 259 0.01 -17.83 -4.40
CA PHE A 259 1.01 -16.81 -4.70
C PHE A 259 1.21 -16.77 -6.22
N MET A 260 0.95 -15.63 -6.85
CA MET A 260 0.85 -15.53 -8.31
C MET A 260 2.22 -15.28 -8.94
N PRO A 261 2.68 -16.13 -9.88
CA PRO A 261 3.90 -15.85 -10.65
C PRO A 261 3.79 -14.59 -11.51
N LYS A 262 4.91 -13.88 -11.72
CA LYS A 262 4.95 -12.58 -12.42
C LYS A 262 4.28 -12.58 -13.79
N ASP A 263 4.46 -13.64 -14.58
CA ASP A 263 3.97 -13.69 -15.97
C ASP A 263 2.45 -13.87 -16.00
N LYS A 264 1.93 -14.73 -15.12
CA LYS A 264 0.50 -14.92 -14.94
C LYS A 264 -0.20 -13.64 -14.47
N LEU A 265 0.43 -12.90 -13.56
CA LEU A 265 -0.06 -11.60 -13.13
C LEU A 265 0.04 -10.56 -14.25
N ALA A 266 1.11 -10.54 -15.04
CA ALA A 266 1.25 -9.63 -16.18
C ALA A 266 0.13 -9.83 -17.21
N ASP A 267 -0.15 -11.08 -17.58
CA ASP A 267 -1.21 -11.41 -18.54
C ASP A 267 -2.61 -11.11 -17.99
N TRP A 268 -2.80 -11.26 -16.68
CA TRP A 268 -4.02 -10.78 -16.01
C TRP A 268 -4.19 -9.27 -16.16
N LEU A 269 -3.17 -8.48 -15.84
CA LEU A 269 -3.27 -7.02 -15.86
C LEU A 269 -3.56 -6.51 -17.28
N GLU A 270 -2.94 -7.12 -18.29
CA GLU A 270 -3.23 -6.83 -19.69
C GLU A 270 -4.67 -7.18 -20.07
N SER A 271 -5.17 -8.34 -19.64
CA SER A 271 -6.55 -8.77 -19.88
C SER A 271 -7.55 -7.88 -19.15
N TYR A 272 -7.26 -7.54 -17.88
CA TYR A 272 -8.06 -6.66 -17.04
C TYR A 272 -8.22 -5.28 -17.67
N ALA A 273 -7.13 -4.69 -18.17
CA ALA A 273 -7.16 -3.40 -18.87
C ALA A 273 -8.11 -3.41 -20.08
N LYS A 274 -8.11 -4.51 -20.86
CA LYS A 274 -9.01 -4.71 -22.00
C LYS A 274 -10.46 -4.92 -21.56
N MET A 275 -10.70 -5.79 -20.57
CA MET A 275 -12.04 -6.12 -20.06
C MET A 275 -12.73 -4.92 -19.40
N MET A 276 -11.96 -4.07 -18.72
CA MET A 276 -12.44 -2.85 -18.08
C MET A 276 -12.42 -1.63 -19.02
N GLU A 277 -12.02 -1.83 -20.28
CA GLU A 277 -11.94 -0.82 -21.34
C GLU A 277 -11.19 0.45 -20.93
N LEU A 278 -10.04 0.32 -20.28
CA LEU A 278 -9.24 1.48 -19.88
C LEU A 278 -8.61 2.16 -21.11
N ASN A 279 -8.52 3.49 -21.09
CA ASN A 279 -7.80 4.24 -22.12
C ASN A 279 -6.31 4.28 -21.76
N ILE A 280 -5.47 3.57 -22.52
CA ILE A 280 -4.05 3.42 -22.21
C ILE A 280 -3.21 3.68 -23.46
N TRP A 281 -2.22 4.57 -23.36
CA TRP A 281 -1.16 4.72 -24.35
C TRP A 281 0.14 4.10 -23.80
N THR A 282 0.50 2.94 -24.34
CA THR A 282 1.79 2.30 -24.07
C THR A 282 2.89 2.90 -24.96
N SER A 283 4.15 2.53 -24.71
CA SER A 283 5.33 3.06 -25.40
C SER A 283 5.34 4.60 -25.49
N THR A 284 4.91 5.26 -24.41
CA THR A 284 4.72 6.71 -24.37
C THR A 284 5.58 7.33 -23.27
N ASN A 285 6.42 8.30 -23.65
CA ASN A 285 7.33 9.00 -22.74
C ASN A 285 6.89 10.46 -22.54
N ILE A 286 7.15 10.99 -21.34
CA ILE A 286 6.98 12.42 -21.05
C ILE A 286 8.26 13.16 -21.45
N GLU A 287 8.10 14.22 -22.24
CA GLU A 287 9.20 15.08 -22.70
C GLU A 287 9.28 16.40 -21.90
N GLY A 288 8.21 16.75 -21.20
CA GLY A 288 8.19 17.91 -20.32
C GLY A 288 6.79 18.24 -19.80
N THR A 289 6.75 18.86 -18.63
CA THR A 289 5.52 19.28 -17.98
C THR A 289 5.61 20.71 -17.47
N SER A 290 4.46 21.34 -17.30
CA SER A 290 4.32 22.60 -16.57
C SER A 290 2.92 22.66 -15.96
N TYR A 291 2.77 23.41 -14.87
CA TYR A 291 1.49 23.63 -14.22
C TYR A 291 1.17 25.13 -14.21
N ASN A 292 -0.04 25.48 -14.63
CA ASN A 292 -0.57 26.82 -14.54
C ASN A 292 -1.42 26.95 -13.27
N GLU A 293 -0.94 27.72 -12.30
CA GLU A 293 -1.63 27.95 -11.02
C GLU A 293 -2.96 28.68 -11.18
N GLN A 294 -3.07 29.61 -12.14
CA GLN A 294 -4.28 30.40 -12.37
C GLN A 294 -5.37 29.56 -13.03
N GLU A 295 -5.00 28.78 -14.04
CA GLU A 295 -5.91 27.90 -14.79
C GLU A 295 -6.13 26.55 -14.09
N LYS A 296 -5.38 26.27 -13.02
CA LYS A 296 -5.35 24.97 -12.30
C LYS A 296 -5.23 23.77 -13.23
N THR A 297 -4.39 23.90 -14.25
CA THR A 297 -4.29 22.96 -15.37
C THR A 297 -2.83 22.68 -15.70
N TRP A 298 -2.53 21.43 -16.00
CA TRP A 298 -1.21 20.99 -16.46
C TRP A 298 -1.07 21.18 -17.96
N THR A 299 0.17 21.27 -18.44
CA THR A 299 0.52 21.04 -19.85
C THR A 299 1.57 19.94 -19.87
N VAL A 300 1.27 18.83 -20.54
CA VAL A 300 2.13 17.64 -20.59
C VAL A 300 2.46 17.32 -22.05
N LYS A 301 3.75 17.32 -22.38
CA LYS A 301 4.27 16.94 -23.69
C LYS A 301 4.64 15.46 -23.67
N LEU A 302 4.05 14.70 -24.58
CA LEU A 302 4.20 13.26 -24.71
C LEU A 302 4.80 12.90 -26.06
N ARG A 303 5.68 11.91 -26.07
CA ARG A 303 6.18 11.25 -27.29
C ARG A 303 5.63 9.83 -27.34
N ARG A 304 4.87 9.53 -28.39
CA ARG A 304 4.31 8.19 -28.65
C ARG A 304 5.32 7.30 -29.39
N ALA A 305 5.00 6.00 -29.47
CA ALA A 305 5.83 4.97 -30.09
C ALA A 305 6.20 5.26 -31.56
N ASP A 306 5.29 5.89 -32.30
CA ASP A 306 5.46 6.31 -33.70
C ASP A 306 6.29 7.60 -33.84
N GLY A 307 6.78 8.16 -32.73
CA GLY A 307 7.52 9.42 -32.68
C GLY A 307 6.63 10.66 -32.62
N ASN A 308 5.31 10.52 -32.75
CA ASN A 308 4.39 11.65 -32.72
C ASN A 308 4.39 12.35 -31.36
N LEU A 309 4.38 13.68 -31.41
CA LEU A 309 4.28 14.53 -30.23
C LEU A 309 2.81 14.90 -29.98
N ARG A 310 2.35 14.64 -28.75
CA ARG A 310 1.03 15.08 -28.27
C ARG A 310 1.24 16.02 -27.09
N THR A 311 0.49 17.11 -27.06
CA THR A 311 0.42 17.97 -25.87
C THR A 311 -0.98 17.85 -25.31
N LEU A 312 -1.08 17.44 -24.04
CA LEU A 312 -2.35 17.30 -23.32
C LEU A 312 -2.43 18.32 -22.20
N LYS A 313 -3.66 18.73 -21.86
CA LYS A 313 -3.92 19.66 -20.75
C LYS A 313 -4.79 19.09 -19.64
N PRO A 314 -4.32 18.09 -18.88
CA PRO A 314 -5.10 17.53 -17.79
C PRO A 314 -5.20 18.48 -16.60
N ARG A 315 -6.30 18.40 -15.85
CA ARG A 315 -6.45 19.12 -14.58
C ARG A 315 -5.71 18.43 -13.45
N HIS A 316 -5.69 17.09 -13.47
CA HIS A 316 -5.02 16.27 -12.46
C HIS A 316 -3.94 15.37 -13.04
N ILE A 317 -2.88 15.14 -12.27
CA ILE A 317 -1.89 14.10 -12.53
C ILE A 317 -1.87 13.12 -11.35
N VAL A 318 -1.86 11.83 -11.66
CA VAL A 318 -1.59 10.75 -10.70
C VAL A 318 -0.30 10.03 -11.10
N LEU A 319 0.74 10.07 -10.26
CA LEU A 319 1.96 9.29 -10.48
C LEU A 319 1.78 7.89 -9.90
N ALA A 320 1.60 6.91 -10.79
CA ALA A 320 1.33 5.51 -10.50
C ALA A 320 2.48 4.57 -10.93
N THR A 321 3.74 5.02 -10.74
CA THR A 321 4.95 4.32 -11.20
C THR A 321 5.45 3.23 -10.23
N GLY A 322 4.64 2.82 -9.26
CA GLY A 322 4.98 1.84 -8.23
C GLY A 322 5.06 2.47 -6.83
N GLN A 323 5.74 1.79 -5.91
CA GLN A 323 5.89 2.22 -4.51
C GLN A 323 7.23 2.90 -4.20
N ALA A 324 8.18 2.84 -5.13
CA ALA A 324 9.55 3.30 -4.92
C ALA A 324 10.03 4.15 -6.10
N GLY A 325 11.09 4.91 -5.82
CA GLY A 325 11.79 5.77 -6.77
C GLY A 325 12.92 5.05 -7.52
N ASP A 326 13.97 5.80 -7.81
CA ASP A 326 15.13 5.28 -8.52
C ASP A 326 15.94 4.26 -7.69
N PRO A 327 16.65 3.31 -8.35
CA PRO A 327 17.63 2.44 -7.69
C PRO A 327 18.71 3.21 -6.92
N ILE A 328 18.93 2.86 -5.65
CA ILE A 328 20.06 3.41 -4.88
C ILE A 328 21.31 2.65 -5.29
N THR A 329 22.15 3.26 -6.12
CA THR A 329 23.37 2.64 -6.65
C THR A 329 24.61 3.33 -6.06
N PRO A 330 25.07 2.93 -4.86
CA PRO A 330 26.26 3.53 -4.27
C PRO A 330 27.50 3.23 -5.12
N THR A 331 28.40 4.21 -5.22
CA THR A 331 29.72 4.04 -5.83
C THR A 331 30.77 3.96 -4.73
N PHE A 332 31.73 3.06 -4.88
CA PHE A 332 32.77 2.82 -3.88
C PHE A 332 34.17 3.06 -4.45
N GLN A 333 35.13 3.38 -3.59
CA GLN A 333 36.53 3.54 -3.99
C GLN A 333 37.07 2.24 -4.60
N GLY A 334 37.83 2.33 -5.69
CA GLY A 334 38.45 1.17 -6.37
C GLY A 334 37.49 0.34 -7.21
N GLN A 335 36.20 0.73 -7.33
CA GLN A 335 35.20 -0.03 -8.09
C GLN A 335 35.55 -0.15 -9.58
N ASP A 336 36.18 0.86 -10.18
CA ASP A 336 36.61 0.83 -11.59
C ASP A 336 37.79 -0.12 -11.84
N ASP A 337 38.55 -0.47 -10.80
CA ASP A 337 39.69 -1.40 -10.89
C ASP A 337 39.28 -2.87 -10.75
N PHE A 338 38.08 -3.12 -10.24
CA PHE A 338 37.52 -4.45 -10.03
C PHE A 338 37.41 -5.20 -11.36
N LYS A 339 37.94 -6.43 -11.40
CA LYS A 339 37.98 -7.25 -12.63
C LYS A 339 36.71 -8.05 -12.89
N GLY A 340 35.79 -8.07 -11.92
CA GLY A 340 34.49 -8.73 -12.04
C GLY A 340 33.39 -7.79 -12.55
N VAL A 341 32.15 -8.22 -12.39
CA VAL A 341 30.95 -7.46 -12.81
C VAL A 341 30.26 -6.87 -11.58
N VAL A 342 29.90 -5.57 -11.65
CA VAL A 342 29.07 -4.90 -10.65
C VAL A 342 27.79 -4.40 -11.29
N TYR A 343 26.64 -4.68 -10.69
CA TYR A 343 25.35 -4.19 -11.17
C TYR A 343 24.33 -4.06 -10.04
N HIS A 344 23.29 -3.23 -10.21
CA HIS A 344 22.22 -3.10 -9.22
C HIS A 344 21.18 -4.22 -9.40
N GLY A 345 20.56 -4.69 -8.31
CA GLY A 345 19.59 -5.80 -8.35
C GLY A 345 18.40 -5.59 -9.31
N SER A 346 18.06 -4.33 -9.64
CA SER A 346 17.05 -3.99 -10.66
C SER A 346 17.43 -4.41 -12.09
N GLN A 347 18.71 -4.64 -12.36
CA GLN A 347 19.26 -5.09 -13.63
C GLN A 347 19.42 -6.62 -13.69
N HIS A 348 19.16 -7.32 -12.57
CA HIS A 348 19.22 -8.79 -12.53
C HIS A 348 18.11 -9.41 -13.38
N GLN A 349 18.48 -10.28 -14.31
CA GLN A 349 17.54 -11.02 -15.16
C GLN A 349 17.40 -12.46 -14.67
N ASP A 350 18.43 -13.27 -14.86
CA ASP A 350 18.55 -14.63 -14.34
C ASP A 350 20.04 -15.04 -14.31
N ALA A 351 20.44 -15.77 -13.28
CA ALA A 351 21.81 -16.25 -13.12
C ALA A 351 22.20 -17.31 -14.15
N SER A 352 21.25 -18.03 -14.76
CA SER A 352 21.52 -18.98 -15.86
C SER A 352 22.14 -18.33 -17.10
N LEU A 353 22.04 -17.01 -17.23
CA LEU A 353 22.65 -16.24 -18.32
C LEU A 353 24.12 -15.90 -18.06
N VAL A 354 24.68 -16.28 -16.92
CA VAL A 354 26.08 -16.01 -16.56
C VAL A 354 26.97 -17.17 -16.96
N ASP A 355 27.93 -16.90 -17.84
CA ASP A 355 28.88 -17.91 -18.31
C ASP A 355 29.79 -18.43 -17.20
N ASN A 356 30.01 -19.75 -17.19
CA ASN A 356 30.89 -20.45 -16.25
C ASN A 356 30.56 -20.15 -14.77
N LEU A 357 29.27 -19.98 -14.45
CA LEU A 357 28.81 -19.61 -13.11
C LEU A 357 29.32 -20.56 -12.01
N SER A 358 29.53 -21.85 -12.33
CA SER A 358 30.11 -22.86 -11.43
C SER A 358 31.51 -22.56 -10.92
N ASN A 359 32.22 -21.59 -11.52
CA ASN A 359 33.52 -21.12 -11.07
C ASN A 359 33.46 -19.72 -10.43
N LYS A 360 32.28 -19.12 -10.30
CA LYS A 360 32.09 -17.72 -9.90
C LYS A 360 31.72 -17.56 -8.43
N LYS A 361 32.42 -16.65 -7.75
CA LYS A 361 32.06 -16.16 -6.40
C LYS A 361 31.15 -14.94 -6.53
N VAL A 362 29.97 -14.99 -5.91
CA VAL A 362 28.96 -13.94 -5.99
C VAL A 362 28.76 -13.30 -4.62
N LEU A 363 28.88 -11.97 -4.55
CA LEU A 363 28.51 -11.17 -3.39
C LEU A 363 27.22 -10.40 -3.67
N VAL A 364 26.24 -10.50 -2.78
CA VAL A 364 24.98 -9.75 -2.88
C VAL A 364 24.90 -8.79 -1.70
N VAL A 365 24.93 -7.49 -1.97
CA VAL A 365 24.98 -6.43 -0.96
C VAL A 365 23.58 -6.00 -0.58
N GLY A 366 23.16 -6.28 0.65
CA GLY A 366 21.82 -6.05 1.16
C GLY A 366 21.17 -7.33 1.66
N SER A 367 20.03 -7.23 2.35
CA SER A 367 19.34 -8.35 2.99
C SER A 367 17.82 -8.25 2.95
N GLY A 368 17.25 -7.49 2.01
CA GLY A 368 15.80 -7.41 1.77
C GLY A 368 15.32 -8.52 0.82
N ASN A 369 14.05 -8.43 0.37
CA ASN A 369 13.46 -9.38 -0.58
C ASN A 369 14.34 -9.64 -1.82
N SER A 370 14.74 -8.59 -2.54
CA SER A 370 15.56 -8.76 -3.74
C SER A 370 16.91 -9.43 -3.49
N SER A 371 17.53 -9.22 -2.32
CA SER A 371 18.80 -9.88 -2.00
C SER A 371 18.62 -11.39 -1.84
N HIS A 372 17.57 -11.81 -1.14
CA HIS A 372 17.25 -13.22 -0.95
C HIS A 372 16.92 -13.91 -2.28
N ASP A 373 16.06 -13.30 -3.10
CA ASP A 373 15.68 -13.85 -4.41
C ASP A 373 16.90 -14.02 -5.34
N ILE A 374 17.79 -13.02 -5.35
CA ILE A 374 19.01 -13.04 -6.17
C ILE A 374 20.00 -14.08 -5.63
N CYS A 375 20.20 -14.15 -4.31
CA CYS A 375 21.04 -15.18 -3.68
C CYS A 375 20.57 -16.59 -4.03
N GLN A 376 19.26 -16.84 -3.88
CA GLN A 376 18.65 -18.12 -4.22
C GLN A 376 18.82 -18.43 -5.71
N ASN A 377 18.57 -17.45 -6.59
CA ASN A 377 18.71 -17.64 -8.03
C ASN A 377 20.15 -18.00 -8.44
N PHE A 378 21.17 -17.35 -7.86
CA PHE A 378 22.57 -17.71 -8.12
C PHE A 378 22.94 -19.10 -7.59
N TYR A 379 22.47 -19.44 -6.39
CA TYR A 379 22.74 -20.75 -5.79
C TYR A 379 22.11 -21.88 -6.61
N GLU A 380 20.84 -21.74 -7.00
CA GLU A 380 20.10 -22.75 -7.77
C GLU A 380 20.67 -22.96 -9.17
N ASN A 381 21.30 -21.93 -9.75
CA ASN A 381 22.01 -22.03 -11.03
C ASN A 381 23.47 -22.51 -10.88
N GLY A 382 23.90 -22.86 -9.67
CA GLY A 382 25.17 -23.54 -9.43
C GLY A 382 26.37 -22.62 -9.28
N ALA A 383 26.21 -21.39 -8.79
CA ALA A 383 27.35 -20.54 -8.44
C ALA A 383 28.32 -21.23 -7.47
N ALA A 384 29.62 -21.05 -7.67
CA ALA A 384 30.66 -21.68 -6.82
C ALA A 384 30.50 -21.28 -5.35
N GLN A 385 30.14 -20.02 -5.11
CA GLN A 385 29.84 -19.47 -3.79
C GLN A 385 28.89 -18.29 -3.93
N VAL A 386 27.88 -18.24 -3.05
CA VAL A 386 27.02 -17.07 -2.87
C VAL A 386 27.20 -16.56 -1.44
N THR A 387 27.44 -15.26 -1.27
CA THR A 387 27.55 -14.64 0.05
C THR A 387 26.75 -13.34 0.10
N MET A 388 25.81 -13.28 1.04
CA MET A 388 25.03 -12.09 1.35
C MET A 388 25.81 -11.18 2.29
N ILE A 389 25.92 -9.90 1.96
CA ILE A 389 26.50 -8.88 2.84
C ILE A 389 25.38 -8.12 3.54
N GLN A 390 25.21 -8.36 4.84
CA GLN A 390 24.14 -7.77 5.64
C GLN A 390 24.67 -6.59 6.46
N ARG A 391 24.15 -5.38 6.21
CA ARG A 391 24.50 -4.20 7.03
C ARG A 391 23.65 -4.07 8.29
N GLY A 392 22.34 -4.23 8.16
CA GLY A 392 21.39 -4.16 9.27
C GLY A 392 20.49 -5.38 9.28
N GLY A 393 19.84 -5.63 10.42
CA GLY A 393 18.94 -6.76 10.53
C GLY A 393 17.70 -6.66 9.62
N THR A 394 17.09 -7.80 9.34
CA THR A 394 15.88 -7.93 8.52
C THR A 394 14.81 -8.68 9.30
N TYR A 395 13.54 -8.24 9.20
CA TYR A 395 12.43 -9.07 9.67
C TYR A 395 12.16 -10.20 8.70
N VAL A 396 12.10 -11.45 9.16
CA VAL A 396 11.82 -12.61 8.32
C VAL A 396 10.50 -13.24 8.75
N ILE A 397 9.66 -13.56 7.77
CA ILE A 397 8.37 -14.25 7.95
C ILE A 397 8.19 -15.25 6.81
N THR A 398 7.71 -16.47 7.09
CA THR A 398 7.53 -17.45 6.01
C THR A 398 6.26 -17.21 5.20
N ALA A 399 6.35 -17.39 3.88
CA ALA A 399 5.19 -17.32 2.99
C ALA A 399 4.18 -18.45 3.28
N ASN A 400 4.66 -19.65 3.62
CA ASN A 400 3.81 -20.84 3.77
C ASN A 400 3.23 -21.05 5.19
N LYS A 401 3.67 -20.30 6.21
CA LYS A 401 3.09 -20.36 7.56
C LYS A 401 2.78 -18.96 8.10
N GLY A 402 3.79 -18.11 8.23
CA GLY A 402 3.68 -16.81 8.88
C GLY A 402 2.67 -15.87 8.20
N ILE A 403 2.71 -15.79 6.87
CA ILE A 403 1.76 -14.98 6.09
C ILE A 403 0.31 -15.46 6.25
N PHE A 404 0.07 -16.77 6.32
CA PHE A 404 -1.27 -17.29 6.58
C PHE A 404 -1.76 -16.97 8.00
N VAL A 405 -0.87 -17.04 9.00
CA VAL A 405 -1.19 -16.60 10.37
C VAL A 405 -1.54 -15.11 10.39
N MET A 406 -0.81 -14.28 9.65
CA MET A 406 -1.05 -12.83 9.56
C MET A 406 -2.41 -12.48 8.94
N HIS A 407 -2.88 -13.25 7.95
CA HIS A 407 -4.13 -12.98 7.23
C HIS A 407 -5.35 -13.77 7.72
N LYS A 408 -5.17 -14.64 8.71
CA LYS A 408 -6.19 -15.55 9.22
C LYS A 408 -7.48 -14.82 9.61
N GLY A 409 -8.62 -15.35 9.18
CA GLY A 409 -9.95 -14.80 9.45
C GLY A 409 -10.33 -13.55 8.66
N MET A 410 -9.41 -13.01 7.85
CA MET A 410 -9.62 -11.78 7.06
C MET A 410 -9.48 -12.04 5.57
N TYR A 411 -8.31 -12.50 5.13
CA TYR A 411 -8.00 -12.70 3.70
C TYR A 411 -7.65 -14.16 3.42
N GLU A 412 -8.65 -15.02 3.59
CA GLU A 412 -8.56 -16.47 3.38
C GLU A 412 -9.76 -17.00 2.58
N GLU A 413 -9.65 -18.22 2.08
CA GLU A 413 -10.71 -18.87 1.32
C GLU A 413 -11.99 -19.02 2.16
N GLY A 414 -13.13 -18.57 1.63
CA GLY A 414 -14.41 -18.54 2.38
C GLY A 414 -14.47 -17.49 3.50
N GLY A 415 -13.47 -16.60 3.60
CA GLY A 415 -13.45 -15.50 4.54
C GLY A 415 -14.48 -14.39 4.23
N PRO A 416 -14.49 -13.31 5.03
CA PRO A 416 -15.39 -12.19 4.79
C PRO A 416 -15.17 -11.51 3.43
N PRO A 417 -16.13 -10.69 2.97
CA PRO A 417 -15.96 -9.90 1.74
C PRO A 417 -14.68 -9.04 1.82
N THR A 418 -13.84 -9.12 0.78
CA THR A 418 -12.53 -8.43 0.75
C THR A 418 -12.64 -6.94 1.01
N GLU A 419 -13.66 -6.25 0.47
CA GLU A 419 -13.84 -4.82 0.70
C GLU A 419 -14.19 -4.49 2.16
N ASP A 420 -14.93 -5.37 2.86
CA ASP A 420 -15.21 -5.17 4.29
C ASP A 420 -13.94 -5.41 5.13
N CYS A 421 -13.11 -6.39 4.73
CA CYS A 421 -11.80 -6.62 5.36
C CYS A 421 -10.86 -5.41 5.19
N ASP A 422 -10.89 -4.74 4.03
CA ASP A 422 -10.12 -3.52 3.78
C ASP A 422 -10.53 -2.43 4.79
N ILE A 423 -11.83 -2.22 5.02
CA ILE A 423 -12.34 -1.23 5.99
C ILE A 423 -11.91 -1.58 7.42
N VAL A 424 -12.02 -2.85 7.81
CA VAL A 424 -11.62 -3.30 9.15
C VAL A 424 -10.12 -3.08 9.36
N ALA A 425 -9.27 -3.45 8.40
CA ALA A 425 -7.83 -3.25 8.47
C ALA A 425 -7.45 -1.77 8.55
N GLN A 426 -8.15 -0.91 7.80
CA GLN A 426 -7.93 0.54 7.81
C GLN A 426 -8.53 1.22 9.05
N SER A 427 -9.48 0.60 9.73
CA SER A 427 -10.16 1.24 10.87
C SER A 427 -9.29 1.42 12.12
N ILE A 428 -8.20 0.67 12.25
CA ILE A 428 -7.34 0.69 13.43
C ILE A 428 -6.29 1.81 13.26
N PRO A 429 -6.16 2.76 14.21
CA PRO A 429 -5.09 3.76 14.17
C PRO A 429 -3.72 3.11 14.05
N ILE A 430 -2.85 3.63 13.19
CA ILE A 430 -1.55 3.00 12.92
C ILE A 430 -0.70 2.81 14.19
N PRO A 431 -0.61 3.78 15.14
CA PRO A 431 0.08 3.57 16.41
C PRO A 431 -0.51 2.42 17.25
N VAL A 432 -1.85 2.29 17.27
CA VAL A 432 -2.55 1.18 17.94
C VAL A 432 -2.26 -0.14 17.23
N GLN A 433 -2.25 -0.16 15.90
CA GLN A 433 -1.92 -1.34 15.11
C GLN A 433 -0.49 -1.82 15.39
N PHE A 434 0.48 -0.92 15.55
CA PHE A 434 1.84 -1.30 15.95
C PHE A 434 1.84 -2.02 17.31
N ALA A 435 1.18 -1.44 18.31
CA ALA A 435 1.11 -2.03 19.64
C ALA A 435 0.37 -3.38 19.65
N LEU A 436 -0.72 -3.52 18.89
CA LEU A 436 -1.43 -4.80 18.71
C LEU A 436 -0.54 -5.84 18.02
N ASN A 437 0.20 -5.45 16.98
CA ASN A 437 1.05 -6.37 16.23
C ASN A 437 2.18 -6.98 17.08
N THR A 438 2.67 -6.29 18.12
CA THR A 438 3.64 -6.88 19.06
C THR A 438 3.14 -8.18 19.70
N HIS A 439 1.82 -8.35 19.82
CA HIS A 439 1.17 -9.56 20.31
C HIS A 439 0.97 -10.58 19.19
N GLY A 440 0.45 -10.15 18.04
CA GLY A 440 0.24 -11.01 16.87
C GLY A 440 1.53 -11.67 16.38
N ILE A 441 2.65 -10.94 16.46
CA ILE A 441 3.98 -11.45 16.07
C ILE A 441 4.44 -12.61 16.93
N LYS A 442 3.98 -12.74 18.18
CA LYS A 442 4.33 -13.93 18.99
C LYS A 442 3.80 -15.21 18.35
N ALA A 443 2.58 -15.17 17.78
CA ALA A 443 2.00 -16.31 17.08
C ALA A 443 2.75 -16.61 15.76
N ILE A 444 3.12 -15.57 15.01
CA ILE A 444 3.92 -15.70 13.78
C ILE A 444 5.31 -16.28 14.09
N THR A 445 6.02 -15.71 15.07
CA THR A 445 7.32 -16.19 15.53
C THR A 445 7.25 -17.64 15.99
N ALA A 446 6.18 -18.05 16.68
CA ALA A 446 6.04 -19.43 17.15
C ALA A 446 5.99 -20.45 15.99
N VAL A 447 5.33 -20.14 14.87
CA VAL A 447 5.28 -21.04 13.71
C VAL A 447 6.56 -21.00 12.86
N ASP A 448 7.32 -19.91 12.96
CA ASP A 448 8.59 -19.69 12.24
C ASP A 448 9.84 -19.97 13.10
N GLN A 449 9.68 -20.36 14.36
CA GLN A 449 10.74 -20.41 15.37
C GLN A 449 11.97 -21.20 14.92
N GLU A 450 11.76 -22.40 14.35
CA GLU A 450 12.82 -23.26 13.86
C GLU A 450 13.69 -22.57 12.80
N LEU A 451 13.06 -21.89 11.85
CA LEU A 451 13.76 -21.16 10.78
C LEU A 451 14.51 -19.95 11.35
N LEU A 452 13.88 -19.18 12.24
CA LEU A 452 14.47 -17.99 12.85
C LEU A 452 15.69 -18.32 13.71
N ASP A 453 15.63 -19.43 14.47
CA ASP A 453 16.76 -19.95 15.23
C ASP A 453 17.88 -20.42 14.31
N GLY A 454 17.54 -21.10 13.21
CA GLY A 454 18.48 -21.51 12.18
C GLY A 454 19.22 -20.32 11.55
N LEU A 455 18.48 -19.27 11.19
CA LEU A 455 19.04 -18.04 10.61
C LEU A 455 20.00 -17.36 11.60
N SER A 456 19.60 -17.26 12.86
CA SER A 456 20.43 -16.66 13.91
C SER A 456 21.73 -17.45 14.12
N LYS A 457 21.66 -18.79 14.10
CA LYS A 457 22.84 -19.68 14.18
C LYS A 457 23.75 -19.55 12.96
N ALA A 458 23.19 -19.33 11.78
CA ALA A 458 23.94 -19.08 10.54
C ALA A 458 24.56 -17.67 10.48
N GLY A 459 24.37 -16.84 11.51
CA GLY A 459 24.96 -15.50 11.61
C GLY A 459 24.10 -14.38 11.01
N PHE A 460 22.91 -14.69 10.49
CA PHE A 460 21.96 -13.70 10.00
C PHE A 460 21.38 -12.88 11.16
N LYS A 461 21.27 -11.57 10.99
CA LYS A 461 20.69 -10.67 11.98
C LYS A 461 19.20 -10.45 11.70
N LEU A 462 18.38 -10.91 12.62
CA LEU A 462 16.95 -10.63 12.64
C LEU A 462 16.69 -9.24 13.24
N ASP A 463 15.65 -8.56 12.75
CA ASP A 463 15.19 -7.27 13.27
C ASP A 463 13.67 -7.24 13.25
N PHE A 464 13.05 -7.15 14.43
CA PHE A 464 11.60 -7.16 14.61
C PHE A 464 10.96 -5.76 14.56
N GLY A 465 11.75 -4.72 14.23
CA GLY A 465 11.34 -3.32 14.34
C GLY A 465 11.65 -2.75 15.73
N PRO A 466 11.57 -1.42 15.88
CA PRO A 466 11.98 -0.73 17.10
C PRO A 466 11.18 -1.13 18.36
N ASP A 467 9.95 -1.59 18.17
CA ASP A 467 8.98 -1.98 19.21
C ASP A 467 8.55 -3.45 19.07
N GLY A 468 9.14 -4.21 18.14
CA GLY A 468 8.76 -5.59 17.87
C GLY A 468 7.45 -5.75 17.07
N SER A 469 6.96 -4.71 16.40
CA SER A 469 5.72 -4.71 15.60
C SER A 469 5.87 -5.21 14.14
N GLY A 470 7.06 -5.70 13.78
CA GLY A 470 7.31 -6.59 12.64
C GLY A 470 7.08 -5.99 11.27
N ILE A 471 6.54 -6.80 10.35
CA ILE A 471 6.47 -6.48 8.91
C ILE A 471 5.65 -5.22 8.62
N TYR A 472 4.49 -5.04 9.26
CA TYR A 472 3.62 -3.90 9.01
C TYR A 472 4.33 -2.57 9.33
N ARG A 473 5.01 -2.50 10.48
CA ARG A 473 5.80 -1.33 10.88
C ARG A 473 6.89 -0.99 9.89
N LYS A 474 7.64 -2.00 9.45
CA LYS A 474 8.72 -1.83 8.47
C LYS A 474 8.19 -1.39 7.10
N TYR A 475 7.04 -1.93 6.69
CA TYR A 475 6.39 -1.54 5.45
C TYR A 475 5.94 -0.08 5.47
N ILE A 476 5.17 0.34 6.48
CA ILE A 476 4.58 1.69 6.52
C ILE A 476 5.63 2.79 6.72
N THR A 477 6.68 2.54 7.51
CA THR A 477 7.71 3.57 7.83
C THR A 477 8.86 3.64 6.83
N ARG A 478 9.14 2.57 6.09
CA ARG A 478 10.31 2.50 5.20
C ARG A 478 10.03 1.89 3.83
N GLY A 479 8.95 1.13 3.65
CA GLY A 479 8.70 0.36 2.43
C GLY A 479 9.70 -0.78 2.21
N GLY A 480 10.34 -1.28 3.28
CA GLY A 480 11.37 -2.32 3.19
C GLY A 480 11.99 -2.70 4.53
N GLY A 481 13.09 -3.48 4.50
CA GLY A 481 13.75 -3.99 5.71
C GLY A 481 13.15 -5.28 6.28
N TYR A 482 12.31 -5.94 5.50
CA TYR A 482 11.75 -7.25 5.76
C TYR A 482 11.99 -8.18 4.56
N TYR A 483 11.82 -9.48 4.78
CA TYR A 483 11.82 -10.52 3.78
C TYR A 483 10.68 -11.51 4.06
N ILE A 484 9.90 -11.81 3.03
CA ILE A 484 8.90 -12.87 3.07
C ILE A 484 9.55 -14.12 2.47
N ASP A 485 9.83 -15.11 3.30
CA ASP A 485 10.61 -16.27 2.91
C ASP A 485 9.87 -17.22 1.99
N VAL A 486 10.46 -17.42 0.82
CA VAL A 486 10.03 -18.35 -0.23
C VAL A 486 11.06 -19.45 -0.50
N GLY A 487 12.11 -19.56 0.31
CA GLY A 487 13.08 -20.64 0.24
C GLY A 487 14.52 -20.24 0.61
N CYS A 488 14.93 -19.00 0.31
CA CYS A 488 16.31 -18.56 0.52
C CYS A 488 16.76 -18.64 1.99
N SER A 489 15.84 -18.46 2.96
CA SER A 489 16.21 -18.55 4.37
C SER A 489 16.74 -19.93 4.71
N GLN A 490 16.13 -20.99 4.19
CA GLN A 490 16.62 -22.36 4.43
C GLN A 490 18.01 -22.58 3.83
N LEU A 491 18.30 -21.98 2.66
CA LEU A 491 19.64 -22.03 2.07
C LEU A 491 20.69 -21.34 2.96
N ILE A 492 20.31 -20.29 3.69
CA ILE A 492 21.17 -19.64 4.68
C ILE A 492 21.36 -20.56 5.90
N VAL A 493 20.28 -21.14 6.43
CA VAL A 493 20.33 -22.09 7.56
C VAL A 493 21.25 -23.28 7.26
N ASP A 494 21.17 -23.81 6.04
CA ASP A 494 21.98 -24.93 5.57
C ASP A 494 23.44 -24.55 5.24
N GLY A 495 23.81 -23.26 5.30
CA GLY A 495 25.15 -22.76 4.96
C GLY A 495 25.46 -22.74 3.45
N LYS A 496 24.45 -22.97 2.60
CA LYS A 496 24.53 -22.95 1.13
C LYS A 496 24.67 -21.53 0.57
N VAL A 497 23.93 -20.59 1.17
CA VAL A 497 24.14 -19.16 1.00
C VAL A 497 24.80 -18.65 2.28
N LYS A 498 26.03 -18.14 2.17
CA LYS A 498 26.73 -17.60 3.34
C LYS A 498 26.23 -16.20 3.67
N VAL A 499 26.32 -15.81 4.94
CA VAL A 499 26.01 -14.44 5.38
C VAL A 499 27.25 -13.84 6.02
N HIS A 500 27.57 -12.60 5.63
CA HIS A 500 28.59 -11.79 6.26
C HIS A 500 27.96 -10.51 6.80
N HIS A 501 27.96 -10.35 8.13
CA HIS A 501 27.38 -9.18 8.78
C HIS A 501 28.41 -8.04 8.88
N SER A 502 28.17 -6.95 8.16
CA SER A 502 29.05 -5.78 8.08
C SER A 502 28.32 -4.50 8.50
N PRO A 503 28.20 -4.22 9.81
CA PRO A 503 27.40 -3.09 10.32
C PRO A 503 27.98 -1.72 9.95
N LYS A 504 29.31 -1.64 9.77
CA LYS A 504 30.01 -0.42 9.33
C LYS A 504 30.11 -0.30 7.80
N GLY A 505 29.65 -1.31 7.05
CA GLY A 505 29.54 -1.29 5.60
C GLY A 505 30.83 -1.57 4.84
N ILE A 506 30.80 -1.25 3.55
CA ILE A 506 31.87 -1.47 2.57
C ILE A 506 32.76 -0.22 2.52
N THR A 507 34.08 -0.39 2.52
CA THR A 507 35.05 0.71 2.38
C THR A 507 35.50 0.91 0.94
N GLY A 508 35.52 -0.15 0.13
CA GLY A 508 35.93 -0.08 -1.27
C GLY A 508 35.90 -1.43 -1.95
N PHE A 509 36.37 -1.45 -3.19
CA PHE A 509 36.69 -2.65 -3.95
C PHE A 509 38.20 -2.87 -3.95
N THR A 510 38.58 -4.13 -4.05
CA THR A 510 39.92 -4.55 -4.46
C THR A 510 39.85 -5.02 -5.91
N PRO A 511 40.98 -5.24 -6.61
CA PRO A 511 40.95 -5.78 -7.98
C PRO A 511 40.18 -7.11 -8.11
N THR A 512 40.06 -7.89 -7.02
CA THR A 512 39.45 -9.23 -7.01
C THR A 512 38.23 -9.34 -6.09
N GLY A 513 37.72 -8.25 -5.50
CA GLY A 513 36.62 -8.37 -4.54
C GLY A 513 36.21 -7.08 -3.82
N LEU A 514 35.66 -7.23 -2.62
CA LEU A 514 35.19 -6.14 -1.74
C LEU A 514 36.05 -6.04 -0.48
N ALA A 515 36.36 -4.81 -0.08
CA ALA A 515 36.92 -4.49 1.22
C ALA A 515 35.82 -3.95 2.16
N LEU A 516 35.76 -4.48 3.37
CA LEU A 516 34.78 -4.13 4.39
C LEU A 516 35.40 -3.26 5.49
N ALA A 517 34.57 -2.51 6.20
CA ALA A 517 34.99 -1.58 7.23
C ALA A 517 35.56 -2.24 8.50
N ASP A 518 35.42 -3.56 8.64
CA ASP A 518 36.05 -4.34 9.70
C ASP A 518 37.46 -4.85 9.33
N GLY A 519 37.95 -4.53 8.11
CA GLY A 519 39.23 -4.97 7.58
C GLY A 519 39.15 -6.28 6.77
N THR A 520 37.98 -6.93 6.72
CA THR A 520 37.79 -8.16 5.93
C THR A 520 37.82 -7.83 4.43
N THR A 521 38.48 -8.68 3.65
CA THR A 521 38.38 -8.68 2.18
C THR A 521 37.67 -9.95 1.72
N LEU A 522 36.71 -9.80 0.80
CA LEU A 522 35.93 -10.90 0.23
C LEU A 522 36.14 -10.95 -1.28
N ASP A 523 36.68 -12.04 -1.78
CA ASP A 523 36.81 -12.26 -3.23
C ASP A 523 35.44 -12.36 -3.91
N ALA A 524 35.33 -11.79 -5.10
CA ALA A 524 34.13 -11.84 -5.92
C ALA A 524 34.48 -11.79 -7.40
N ASP A 525 33.71 -12.53 -8.21
CA ASP A 525 33.63 -12.30 -9.65
C ASP A 525 32.42 -11.42 -10.01
N ILE A 526 31.40 -11.41 -9.14
CA ILE A 526 30.15 -10.69 -9.34
C ILE A 526 29.73 -10.03 -8.03
N VAL A 527 29.45 -8.73 -8.08
CA VAL A 527 28.88 -7.98 -6.96
C VAL A 527 27.53 -7.41 -7.37
N VAL A 528 26.48 -7.82 -6.68
CA VAL A 528 25.12 -7.31 -6.90
C VAL A 528 24.76 -6.33 -5.80
N LEU A 529 24.50 -5.08 -6.16
CA LEU A 529 24.02 -4.07 -5.25
C LEU A 529 22.50 -4.23 -5.10
N ALA A 530 22.05 -4.98 -4.09
CA ALA A 530 20.65 -5.11 -3.70
C ALA A 530 20.29 -4.05 -2.64
N THR A 531 20.65 -2.80 -2.93
CA THR A 531 20.74 -1.68 -1.98
C THR A 531 19.47 -0.85 -1.84
N GLY A 532 18.37 -1.27 -2.48
CA GLY A 532 17.05 -0.66 -2.37
C GLY A 532 16.84 0.48 -3.36
N TYR A 533 15.85 1.31 -3.07
CA TYR A 533 15.36 2.37 -3.94
C TYR A 533 15.07 3.62 -3.12
N ASP A 534 15.16 4.79 -3.74
CA ASP A 534 14.77 6.06 -3.14
C ASP A 534 13.24 6.18 -3.00
N GLY A 535 12.79 7.25 -2.34
CA GLY A 535 11.37 7.62 -2.34
C GLY A 535 10.90 8.09 -3.72
N MET A 536 9.59 8.09 -3.95
CA MET A 536 8.99 8.46 -5.24
C MET A 536 9.23 9.92 -5.65
N ARG A 537 9.75 10.78 -4.76
CA ARG A 537 10.21 12.13 -5.09
C ARG A 537 11.28 12.11 -6.20
N SER A 538 12.16 11.11 -6.23
CA SER A 538 13.16 10.94 -7.31
C SER A 538 12.47 10.71 -8.67
N SER A 539 11.50 9.80 -8.74
CA SER A 539 10.66 9.60 -9.93
C SER A 539 9.93 10.87 -10.34
N THR A 540 9.36 11.61 -9.38
CA THR A 540 8.71 12.91 -9.65
C THR A 540 9.69 13.90 -10.28
N ARG A 541 10.92 13.97 -9.78
CA ARG A 541 11.94 14.86 -10.33
C ARG A 541 12.30 14.49 -11.77
N ASN A 542 12.50 13.21 -12.04
CA ASN A 542 12.86 12.74 -13.38
C ASN A 542 11.73 12.91 -14.41
N ILE A 543 10.47 12.78 -13.97
CA ILE A 543 9.31 12.77 -14.88
C ILE A 543 8.66 14.14 -15.00
N LEU A 544 8.56 14.89 -13.90
CA LEU A 544 7.83 16.16 -13.80
C LEU A 544 8.75 17.38 -13.50
N GLY A 545 10.04 17.16 -13.27
CA GLY A 545 11.04 18.21 -13.05
C GLY A 545 11.18 18.68 -11.60
N ASP A 546 12.27 19.38 -11.31
CA ASP A 546 12.64 19.85 -9.97
C ASP A 546 11.55 20.72 -9.31
N LYS A 547 10.94 21.64 -10.07
CA LYS A 547 9.90 22.56 -9.53
C LYS A 547 8.71 21.83 -8.91
N VAL A 548 8.31 20.69 -9.48
CA VAL A 548 7.22 19.86 -8.93
C VAL A 548 7.77 19.05 -7.75
N ALA A 549 8.92 18.40 -7.93
CA ALA A 549 9.53 17.54 -6.93
C ALA A 549 9.94 18.26 -5.63
N ASP A 550 10.20 19.57 -5.67
CA ASP A 550 10.58 20.35 -4.50
C ASP A 550 9.35 20.76 -3.65
N ARG A 551 8.14 20.71 -4.22
CA ARG A 551 6.88 21.08 -3.53
C ARG A 551 6.17 19.91 -2.86
N VAL A 552 6.49 18.68 -3.25
CA VAL A 552 5.79 17.50 -2.75
C VAL A 552 6.27 17.08 -1.36
N LYS A 553 5.39 16.41 -0.62
CA LYS A 553 5.68 15.72 0.64
C LYS A 553 6.29 14.35 0.34
N GLU A 554 6.89 13.73 1.36
CA GLU A 554 7.27 12.31 1.27
C GLU A 554 6.02 11.43 1.14
N CYS A 555 6.12 10.31 0.43
CA CYS A 555 4.96 9.43 0.20
C CYS A 555 4.66 8.54 1.41
N TRP A 556 5.71 7.93 1.95
CA TRP A 556 5.69 6.97 3.05
C TRP A 556 6.06 7.61 4.38
N ASP A 557 6.11 6.80 5.44
CA ASP A 557 6.26 7.24 6.83
C ASP A 557 5.02 8.00 7.34
N LEU A 558 5.03 8.30 8.64
CA LEU A 558 3.89 8.88 9.32
C LEU A 558 4.04 10.39 9.51
N ASP A 559 2.93 11.11 9.34
CA ASP A 559 2.77 12.52 9.69
C ASP A 559 2.60 12.67 11.22
N GLU A 560 2.43 13.91 11.70
CA GLU A 560 2.31 14.24 13.14
C GLU A 560 1.11 13.56 13.83
N GLN A 561 0.11 13.14 13.07
CA GLN A 561 -1.09 12.46 13.53
C GLN A 561 -0.94 10.93 13.55
N GLY A 562 0.21 10.42 13.10
CA GLY A 562 0.41 8.98 12.93
C GLY A 562 -0.27 8.42 11.68
N GLU A 563 -0.59 9.26 10.69
CA GLU A 563 -1.17 8.87 9.42
C GLU A 563 -0.13 8.86 8.30
N ILE A 564 -0.33 8.06 7.25
CA ILE A 564 0.62 7.99 6.13
C ILE A 564 0.67 9.33 5.38
N ASN A 565 1.88 9.79 5.05
CA ASN A 565 2.12 11.14 4.54
C ASN A 565 1.32 11.52 3.28
N SER A 566 1.60 10.93 2.11
CA SER A 566 1.00 11.47 0.85
C SER A 566 0.72 10.47 -0.27
N ILE A 567 0.96 9.16 -0.09
CA ILE A 567 0.86 8.20 -1.20
C ILE A 567 -0.55 8.05 -1.80
N TRP A 568 -1.64 8.36 -1.09
CA TRP A 568 -3.03 8.23 -1.57
C TRP A 568 -3.91 9.45 -1.25
N ARG A 569 -3.28 10.57 -0.92
CA ARG A 569 -3.89 11.86 -0.57
C ARG A 569 -3.09 12.98 -1.21
N SER A 570 -3.34 14.23 -0.83
CA SER A 570 -2.60 15.38 -1.37
C SER A 570 -1.08 15.18 -1.32
N SER A 571 -0.43 15.31 -2.47
CA SER A 571 1.04 15.27 -2.55
C SER A 571 1.71 16.49 -1.93
N GLY A 572 0.95 17.53 -1.57
CA GLY A 572 1.48 18.87 -1.25
C GLY A 572 1.57 19.80 -2.47
N HIS A 573 1.52 19.26 -3.69
CA HIS A 573 1.33 20.04 -4.91
C HIS A 573 -0.15 19.99 -5.34
N PRO A 574 -0.77 21.13 -5.71
CA PRO A 574 -2.15 21.16 -6.18
C PRO A 574 -2.39 20.20 -7.35
N ARG A 575 -3.50 19.45 -7.30
CA ARG A 575 -3.96 18.55 -8.38
C ARG A 575 -2.90 17.53 -8.83
N PHE A 576 -2.00 17.15 -7.92
CA PHE A 576 -1.01 16.10 -8.11
C PHE A 576 -1.10 15.10 -6.97
N TYR A 577 -1.13 13.81 -7.32
CA TYR A 577 -1.30 12.72 -6.39
C TYR A 577 -0.34 11.59 -6.70
N TYR A 578 -0.01 10.81 -5.69
CA TYR A 578 0.67 9.53 -5.86
C TYR A 578 -0.35 8.39 -5.84
N MET A 579 0.04 7.24 -6.38
CA MET A 579 -0.69 5.99 -6.25
C MET A 579 0.30 4.83 -6.29
N GLY A 580 0.38 4.05 -5.20
CA GLY A 580 1.32 2.93 -5.12
C GLY A 580 1.04 2.00 -3.94
N GLY A 581 1.93 1.04 -3.73
CA GLY A 581 1.83 0.00 -2.70
C GLY A 581 1.77 -1.39 -3.31
N ASN A 582 1.42 -2.39 -2.51
CA ASN A 582 1.07 -3.73 -3.02
C ASN A 582 -0.33 -3.71 -3.68
N LEU A 583 -0.75 -4.86 -4.23
CA LEU A 583 -2.03 -5.01 -4.92
C LEU A 583 -3.24 -4.63 -4.05
N ALA A 584 -3.23 -5.01 -2.77
CA ALA A 584 -4.33 -4.76 -1.84
C ALA A 584 -4.47 -3.28 -1.47
N LEU A 585 -3.35 -2.61 -1.19
CA LEU A 585 -3.33 -1.17 -0.92
C LEU A 585 -3.76 -0.39 -2.16
N CYS A 586 -3.31 -0.81 -3.34
CA CYS A 586 -3.78 -0.21 -4.58
C CYS A 586 -5.28 -0.39 -4.80
N ARG A 587 -5.83 -1.58 -4.53
CA ARG A 587 -7.29 -1.81 -4.60
C ARG A 587 -8.02 -0.86 -3.66
N SER A 588 -7.69 -0.92 -2.37
CA SER A 588 -8.46 -0.26 -1.32
C SER A 588 -8.38 1.27 -1.41
N TYR A 589 -7.18 1.83 -1.57
CA TYR A 589 -7.00 3.29 -1.61
C TYR A 589 -7.30 3.92 -2.98
N SER A 590 -7.39 3.14 -4.07
CA SER A 590 -7.83 3.68 -5.37
C SER A 590 -9.22 4.30 -5.30
N ARG A 591 -10.13 3.72 -4.50
CA ARG A 591 -11.48 4.26 -4.29
C ARG A 591 -11.38 5.64 -3.64
N LEU A 592 -10.69 5.75 -2.51
CA LEU A 592 -10.56 7.00 -1.76
C LEU A 592 -9.88 8.10 -2.58
N LEU A 593 -8.83 7.77 -3.33
CA LEU A 593 -8.18 8.75 -4.21
C LEU A 593 -9.09 9.19 -5.37
N ALA A 594 -9.84 8.26 -5.97
CA ALA A 594 -10.79 8.59 -7.03
C ALA A 594 -11.92 9.51 -6.53
N LEU A 595 -12.43 9.26 -5.31
CA LEU A 595 -13.43 10.11 -4.67
C LEU A 595 -12.89 11.52 -4.38
N GLN A 596 -11.65 11.66 -3.90
CA GLN A 596 -11.01 12.97 -3.72
C GLN A 596 -10.93 13.75 -5.04
N ILE A 597 -10.46 13.09 -6.10
CA ILE A 597 -10.34 13.71 -7.43
C ILE A 597 -11.73 14.12 -7.94
N LYS A 598 -12.73 13.23 -7.83
CA LYS A 598 -14.11 13.53 -8.24
C LYS A 598 -14.70 14.69 -7.43
N ALA A 599 -14.56 14.69 -6.11
CA ALA A 599 -15.02 15.78 -5.25
C ALA A 599 -14.36 17.13 -5.62
N ALA A 600 -13.06 17.11 -5.96
CA ALA A 600 -12.34 18.30 -6.39
C ALA A 600 -12.82 18.84 -7.75
N GLU A 601 -13.36 17.98 -8.61
CA GLU A 601 -13.93 18.33 -9.92
C GLU A 601 -15.35 18.87 -9.80
N GLU A 602 -16.14 18.31 -8.88
CA GLU A 602 -17.51 18.74 -8.62
C GLU A 602 -17.61 19.92 -7.63
N GLY A 603 -16.48 20.44 -7.16
CA GLY A 603 -16.42 21.57 -6.22
C GLY A 603 -16.91 21.24 -4.80
N LEU A 604 -16.96 19.95 -4.45
CA LEU A 604 -17.29 19.47 -3.10
C LEU A 604 -16.08 19.57 -2.16
N PHE A 605 -14.88 19.53 -2.74
CA PHE A 605 -13.59 19.65 -2.07
C PHE A 605 -12.84 20.86 -2.63
N VAL A 606 -12.35 21.75 -1.76
CA VAL A 606 -11.55 22.93 -2.11
C VAL A 606 -10.16 22.83 -1.53
#